data_AF-A0A7X9AEM4-F1
#
_entry.id   AF-A0A7X9AEM4-F1
#
_cell.length_a   1.000
_cell.length_b   1.000
_cell.length_c   1.000
_cell.angle_alpha   90.00
_cell.angle_beta   90.00
_cell.angle_gamma   90.00
#
_symmetry.space_group_name_H-M   'P 1'
#
loop_
_entity.id
_entity.type
_entity.pdbx_description
1 polymer ?
#
loop_
_entity_poly.entity_id
_entity_poly.type
_entity_poly.pdbx_seq_one_letter_code
_entity_poly.pdbx_strand_id
1 'polypeptide(L)'
;MSEQKPTGLTAAGKLVVLLIVAGLAFFGYKMLVGKGTLPQAGGGPVSSVADSSGAETAAGAPGSVTTFQEYSYIPAQKLPPVKGVSSYKWDKDKKIVEFPINVWIGWLPIVAANHGFAPNPDSVFYKKHGFMVNLKLVDDAVQARDAYASGQSHVLWGTLDMMVLFSEELAKDSRTALRIFQQVDWSAGGDGIVVREAIKSVRDLKGKTLVYAVNSPSQYYINSLLISAGLNPLKDVQVKYTATAFEAAAAFVSDSSIDACVSWAPDIYNIAEKVPGTRLLSTTAEANKLIADVWAVRADFVKDHPEIVAGLVEGIFEGMEMIQDRDSTTFAQAIKWMADGYRMDPKEVQEMVADAHTTNFAENREFFLNANSPTNFERTWNSISTVYRELGLIRGSIRFDEVADFSIVKKLDAAGRFKQHKDESTTSFAPATYSKVSAEAPIVTTALQIQFYPNSANLREPARDDMGNPKPGTLYDPHVDAVLERAAKLAGQFGNARIAIVGHTDSSRRGAVDEKLVRELSAQRAEAVRNALVNKFNFPGNKFVVEGKGWDVPADSDDPDNHFKNRRVEVSVYQLEAE
;
A
#
# COMPACT_ATOMS: atom_id res chain seq x y z
N MET A 1 38.53 -52.16 -17.95
CA MET A 1 39.74 -51.53 -17.38
C MET A 1 39.49 -50.04 -17.21
N SER A 2 39.54 -49.58 -15.96
CA SER A 2 39.95 -48.23 -15.51
C SER A 2 39.70 -48.20 -13.99
N GLU A 3 40.71 -48.62 -13.22
CA GLU A 3 40.68 -48.61 -11.76
C GLU A 3 40.70 -47.16 -11.23
N GLN A 4 39.72 -46.80 -10.40
CA GLN A 4 39.71 -45.55 -9.66
C GLN A 4 40.70 -45.63 -8.47
N LYS A 5 41.69 -44.73 -8.45
CA LYS A 5 42.56 -44.51 -7.29
C LYS A 5 41.80 -43.82 -6.15
N PRO A 6 42.03 -44.18 -4.88
CA PRO A 6 41.41 -43.52 -3.74
C PRO A 6 41.97 -42.12 -3.53
N THR A 7 41.09 -41.11 -3.51
CA THR A 7 41.39 -39.71 -3.24
C THR A 7 41.53 -39.46 -1.73
N GLY A 8 42.72 -39.71 -1.19
CA GLY A 8 43.10 -39.25 0.14
C GLY A 8 43.38 -37.74 0.16
N LEU A 9 43.17 -37.08 1.32
CA LEU A 9 43.50 -35.66 1.50
C LEU A 9 44.96 -35.39 1.11
N THR A 10 45.14 -34.33 0.31
CA THR A 10 46.46 -33.81 -0.07
C THR A 10 47.25 -33.38 1.17
N ALA A 11 48.57 -33.26 1.06
CA ALA A 11 49.43 -32.82 2.17
C ALA A 11 48.95 -31.47 2.76
N ALA A 12 48.47 -30.56 1.90
CA ALA A 12 47.85 -29.30 2.32
C ALA A 12 46.52 -29.51 3.07
N GLY A 13 45.67 -30.42 2.61
CA GLY A 13 44.42 -30.78 3.30
C GLY A 13 44.66 -31.38 4.68
N LYS A 14 45.69 -32.23 4.82
CA LYS A 14 46.10 -32.77 6.13
C LYS A 14 46.60 -31.68 7.07
N LEU A 15 47.32 -30.69 6.57
CA LEU A 15 47.81 -29.56 7.37
C LEU A 15 46.66 -28.70 7.92
N VAL A 16 45.65 -28.42 7.11
CA VAL A 16 44.46 -27.64 7.53
C VAL A 16 43.67 -28.38 8.60
N VAL A 17 43.43 -29.67 8.43
CA VAL A 17 42.73 -30.49 9.43
C VAL A 17 43.53 -30.53 10.74
N LEU A 18 44.86 -30.64 10.66
CA LEU A 18 45.73 -30.66 11.84
C LEU A 18 45.73 -29.31 12.58
N LEU A 19 45.65 -28.18 11.88
CA LEU A 19 45.49 -26.85 12.49
C LEU A 19 44.13 -26.66 13.16
N ILE A 20 43.05 -27.18 12.57
CA ILE A 20 41.70 -27.13 13.18
C ILE A 20 41.67 -27.98 14.45
N VAL A 21 42.20 -29.20 14.40
CA VAL A 21 42.25 -30.10 15.57
C VAL A 21 43.15 -29.51 16.66
N ALA A 22 44.30 -28.92 16.30
CA ALA A 22 45.17 -28.24 17.26
C ALA A 22 44.49 -27.00 17.88
N GLY A 23 43.72 -26.23 17.11
CA GLY A 23 42.96 -25.09 17.61
C GLY A 23 41.86 -25.50 18.59
N LEU A 24 41.12 -26.58 18.28
CA LEU A 24 40.10 -27.13 19.16
C LEU A 24 40.69 -27.73 20.44
N ALA A 25 41.82 -28.44 20.33
CA ALA A 25 42.54 -28.97 21.49
C ALA A 25 43.10 -27.85 22.38
N PHE A 26 43.63 -26.77 21.78
CA PHE A 26 44.09 -25.59 22.51
C PHE A 26 42.93 -24.88 23.23
N PHE A 27 41.77 -24.73 22.58
CA PHE A 27 40.59 -24.13 23.19
C PHE A 27 40.04 -24.99 24.34
N GLY A 28 39.99 -26.32 24.14
CA GLY A 28 39.61 -27.28 25.18
C GLY A 28 40.58 -27.29 26.37
N TYR A 29 41.89 -27.22 26.12
CA TYR A 29 42.91 -27.11 27.17
C TYR A 29 42.80 -25.79 27.93
N LYS A 30 42.55 -24.67 27.25
CA LYS A 30 42.36 -23.36 27.90
C LYS A 30 41.12 -23.33 28.79
N MET A 31 40.07 -24.07 28.41
CA MET A 31 38.85 -24.23 29.21
C MET A 31 39.05 -25.15 30.43
N LEU A 32 39.97 -26.13 30.34
CA LEU A 32 40.28 -27.08 31.42
C LEU A 32 41.31 -26.56 32.45
N VAL A 33 42.25 -25.70 32.05
CA VAL A 33 43.39 -25.28 32.91
C VAL A 33 43.30 -23.82 33.35
N GLY A 34 42.44 -23.00 32.74
CA GLY A 34 42.25 -21.60 33.11
C GLY A 34 41.22 -21.40 34.22
N LYS A 35 41.66 -21.05 35.44
CA LYS A 35 40.83 -20.32 36.41
C LYS A 35 40.53 -18.93 35.85
N GLY A 36 39.44 -18.80 35.09
CA GLY A 36 39.01 -17.54 34.49
C GLY A 36 37.54 -17.59 34.07
N THR A 37 36.67 -17.10 34.97
CA THR A 37 35.27 -16.65 34.80
C THR A 37 34.54 -17.00 33.49
N LEU A 38 33.61 -17.96 33.58
CA LEU A 38 32.51 -18.13 32.62
C LEU A 38 31.47 -16.99 32.79
N PRO A 39 30.94 -16.40 31.71
CA PRO A 39 29.75 -15.57 31.77
C PRO A 39 28.53 -16.46 32.12
N GLN A 40 27.78 -16.03 33.12
CA GLN A 40 26.63 -16.72 33.69
C GLN A 40 25.44 -16.64 32.73
N ALA A 41 24.94 -17.78 32.26
CA ALA A 41 23.61 -17.89 31.66
C ALA A 41 22.58 -18.10 32.79
N GLY A 42 21.83 -17.05 33.10
CA GLY A 42 20.72 -17.06 34.06
C GLY A 42 19.56 -16.26 33.50
N GLY A 43 18.36 -16.85 33.53
CA GLY A 43 17.13 -16.25 33.03
C GLY A 43 16.52 -15.20 33.97
N GLY A 44 15.92 -14.18 33.33
CA GLY A 44 15.01 -13.16 33.89
C GLY A 44 15.66 -11.81 34.24
N PRO A 45 14.99 -10.65 34.11
CA PRO A 45 13.70 -10.33 33.47
C PRO A 45 13.89 -9.45 32.20
N VAL A 46 12.92 -9.55 31.27
CA VAL A 46 12.78 -8.61 30.14
C VAL A 46 12.52 -7.22 30.72
N SER A 47 13.53 -6.37 30.68
CA SER A 47 13.48 -5.00 31.18
C SER A 47 13.45 -4.05 29.99
N SER A 48 12.25 -3.49 29.77
CA SER A 48 11.98 -2.16 29.25
C SER A 48 12.80 -1.68 28.03
N VAL A 49 12.14 -1.72 26.86
CA VAL A 49 12.26 -0.63 25.89
C VAL A 49 11.95 0.66 26.66
N ALA A 50 12.97 1.46 26.89
CA ALA A 50 12.80 2.79 27.45
C ALA A 50 11.96 3.60 26.46
N ASP A 51 10.82 4.04 26.98
CA ASP A 51 9.97 5.12 26.51
C ASP A 51 10.69 6.15 25.62
N SER A 52 10.29 6.18 24.35
CA SER A 52 10.20 7.44 23.60
C SER A 52 8.74 7.92 23.64
N SER A 53 8.16 8.04 24.84
CA SER A 53 6.95 8.83 25.08
C SER A 53 7.33 10.31 25.13
N GLY A 54 7.63 10.86 23.96
CA GLY A 54 7.66 12.30 23.70
C GLY A 54 6.42 12.71 22.92
N ALA A 55 5.25 12.24 23.34
CA ALA A 55 3.97 12.80 22.90
C ALA A 55 3.50 13.73 24.01
N GLU A 56 3.73 15.04 23.86
CA GLU A 56 3.01 16.03 24.63
C GLU A 56 1.52 15.83 24.36
N THR A 57 0.82 15.33 25.37
CA THR A 57 -0.62 15.24 25.42
C THR A 57 -1.15 16.65 25.60
N ALA A 58 -1.56 17.29 24.50
CA ALA A 58 -2.45 18.43 24.58
C ALA A 58 -3.79 17.94 25.16
N ALA A 59 -4.06 18.32 26.39
CA ALA A 59 -5.30 18.00 27.09
C ALA A 59 -6.51 18.57 26.32
N GLY A 60 -7.24 17.70 25.63
CA GLY A 60 -8.56 18.01 25.08
C GLY A 60 -9.61 17.97 26.19
N ALA A 61 -10.41 19.02 26.29
CA ALA A 61 -11.52 19.12 27.25
C ALA A 61 -12.55 17.99 27.07
N PRO A 62 -13.20 17.50 28.16
CA PRO A 62 -14.17 16.43 28.06
C PRO A 62 -15.50 16.95 27.51
N GLY A 63 -15.90 16.44 26.34
CA GLY A 63 -17.26 16.62 25.83
C GLY A 63 -17.43 17.00 24.36
N SER A 64 -16.71 16.38 23.41
CA SER A 64 -17.18 16.34 22.02
C SER A 64 -17.16 14.91 21.48
N VAL A 65 -18.35 14.41 21.14
CA VAL A 65 -18.54 13.15 20.43
C VAL A 65 -18.42 13.45 18.94
N THR A 66 -17.21 13.78 18.49
CA THR A 66 -16.68 13.70 17.10
C THR A 66 -15.26 14.28 17.11
N THR A 67 -14.27 13.52 17.58
CA THR A 67 -12.88 13.99 17.56
C THR A 67 -12.20 13.57 16.26
N PHE A 68 -12.39 14.39 15.21
CA PHE A 68 -11.43 14.44 14.12
C PHE A 68 -10.08 14.88 14.71
N GLN A 69 -9.06 14.02 14.68
CA GLN A 69 -7.70 14.42 15.02
C GLN A 69 -7.00 14.82 13.72
N GLU A 70 -6.97 16.11 13.43
CA GLU A 70 -6.12 16.65 12.38
C GLU A 70 -4.64 16.59 12.82
N TYR A 71 -3.72 16.36 11.88
CA TYR A 71 -2.30 16.31 12.21
C TYR A 71 -1.80 17.65 12.79
N SER A 72 -1.45 17.67 14.08
CA SER A 72 -0.69 18.76 14.73
C SER A 72 0.82 18.72 14.38
N TYR A 73 1.12 18.42 13.12
CA TYR A 73 2.49 18.25 12.62
C TYR A 73 3.11 19.59 12.20
N ILE A 74 4.38 19.80 12.57
CA ILE A 74 5.25 20.92 12.14
C ILE A 74 6.14 20.41 10.99
N PRO A 75 5.79 20.66 9.70
CA PRO A 75 6.36 19.89 8.59
C PRO A 75 7.85 20.00 8.35
N ALA A 76 8.42 21.17 8.63
CA ALA A 76 9.82 21.42 8.36
C ALA A 76 10.78 20.72 9.35
N GLN A 77 10.32 20.24 10.51
CA GLN A 77 11.22 19.73 11.55
C GLN A 77 11.62 18.26 11.36
N LYS A 78 10.82 17.44 10.65
CA LYS A 78 11.15 16.02 10.45
C LYS A 78 11.61 15.65 9.05
N LEU A 79 11.41 16.52 8.06
CA LEU A 79 12.04 16.38 6.76
C LEU A 79 13.58 16.47 6.92
N PRO A 80 14.36 15.48 6.45
CA PRO A 80 15.81 15.50 6.61
C PRO A 80 16.45 16.76 6.00
N PRO A 81 17.42 17.39 6.68
CA PRO A 81 18.10 18.55 6.12
C PRO A 81 18.94 18.15 4.90
N VAL A 82 18.95 19.00 3.88
CA VAL A 82 19.82 18.84 2.71
C VAL A 82 21.25 19.21 3.09
N LYS A 83 22.18 18.29 2.92
CA LYS A 83 23.62 18.49 3.15
C LYS A 83 24.35 18.71 1.83
N GLY A 84 25.33 19.60 1.84
CA GLY A 84 26.18 19.89 0.68
C GLY A 84 25.56 20.86 -0.33
N VAL A 85 26.25 21.00 -1.46
CA VAL A 85 25.85 21.88 -2.57
C VAL A 85 24.89 21.13 -3.47
N SER A 86 23.82 21.80 -3.86
CA SER A 86 22.78 21.29 -4.76
C SER A 86 23.38 20.88 -6.11
N SER A 87 22.84 19.81 -6.71
CA SER A 87 23.45 19.18 -7.89
C SER A 87 22.45 18.83 -8.98
N TYR A 88 21.53 19.73 -9.26
CA TYR A 88 20.56 19.64 -10.36
C TYR A 88 20.91 20.60 -11.50
N LYS A 89 20.44 20.31 -12.72
CA LYS A 89 20.63 21.19 -13.88
C LYS A 89 19.53 22.24 -13.92
N TRP A 90 19.90 23.51 -13.73
CA TRP A 90 18.94 24.62 -13.77
C TRP A 90 19.44 25.80 -14.58
N ASP A 91 18.59 26.27 -15.49
CA ASP A 91 18.78 27.50 -16.24
C ASP A 91 17.92 28.60 -15.61
N LYS A 92 18.56 29.49 -14.85
CA LYS A 92 17.91 30.57 -14.10
C LYS A 92 17.16 31.58 -14.98
N ASP A 93 17.55 31.70 -16.25
CA ASP A 93 16.97 32.67 -17.18
C ASP A 93 15.73 32.08 -17.87
N LYS A 94 15.73 30.77 -18.14
CA LYS A 94 14.59 30.07 -18.74
C LYS A 94 13.55 29.57 -17.74
N LYS A 95 13.99 29.22 -16.52
CA LYS A 95 13.14 28.66 -15.44
C LYS A 95 12.24 27.51 -15.92
N ILE A 96 12.84 26.48 -16.48
CA ILE A 96 12.12 25.29 -16.97
C ILE A 96 12.29 24.14 -15.98
N VAL A 97 11.16 23.68 -15.43
CA VAL A 97 11.11 22.48 -14.59
C VAL A 97 11.01 21.26 -15.49
N GLU A 98 12.06 20.44 -15.50
CA GLU A 98 12.01 19.07 -16.03
C GLU A 98 11.12 18.18 -15.14
N PHE A 99 9.96 17.78 -15.67
CA PHE A 99 8.95 16.95 -15.01
C PHE A 99 8.61 15.77 -15.92
N PRO A 100 9.35 14.65 -15.83
CA PRO A 100 9.02 13.47 -16.61
C PRO A 100 7.68 12.87 -16.17
N ILE A 101 6.99 12.20 -17.09
CA ILE A 101 5.77 11.41 -16.83
C ILE A 101 5.85 10.09 -17.60
N ASN A 102 5.10 9.08 -17.16
CA ASN A 102 4.84 7.84 -17.91
C ASN A 102 3.56 7.94 -18.73
N VAL A 103 3.27 6.91 -19.54
CA VAL A 103 1.98 6.81 -20.25
C VAL A 103 0.90 6.45 -19.23
N TRP A 104 0.17 7.45 -18.75
CA TRP A 104 -0.95 7.29 -17.83
C TRP A 104 -1.94 8.45 -17.95
N ILE A 105 -3.23 8.17 -17.81
CA ILE A 105 -4.28 9.20 -17.94
C ILE A 105 -4.31 10.16 -16.75
N GLY A 106 -3.82 9.73 -15.58
CA GLY A 106 -3.76 10.53 -14.37
C GLY A 106 -3.02 11.86 -14.52
N TRP A 107 -2.11 11.98 -15.49
CA TRP A 107 -1.37 13.21 -15.79
C TRP A 107 -2.19 14.28 -16.54
N LEU A 108 -3.44 14.00 -16.94
CA LEU A 108 -4.28 14.91 -17.73
C LEU A 108 -4.45 16.31 -17.10
N PRO A 109 -4.61 16.47 -15.78
CA PRO A 109 -4.63 17.81 -15.14
C PRO A 109 -3.36 18.61 -15.39
N ILE A 110 -2.19 17.95 -15.36
CA ILE A 110 -0.90 18.61 -15.55
C ILE A 110 -0.73 19.01 -17.01
N VAL A 111 -1.15 18.14 -17.94
CA VAL A 111 -1.17 18.45 -19.38
C VAL A 111 -2.11 19.62 -19.67
N ALA A 112 -3.28 19.67 -19.02
CA ALA A 112 -4.23 20.78 -19.14
C ALA A 112 -3.63 22.08 -18.61
N ALA A 113 -3.04 22.09 -17.41
CA ALA A 113 -2.39 23.26 -16.82
C ALA A 113 -1.17 23.74 -17.62
N ASN A 114 -0.43 22.81 -18.23
CA ASN A 114 0.76 23.11 -19.03
C ASN A 114 0.44 23.47 -20.49
N HIS A 115 -0.79 23.24 -20.96
CA HIS A 115 -1.20 23.40 -22.36
C HIS A 115 -0.38 22.53 -23.31
N GLY A 116 -0.25 21.24 -22.96
CA GLY A 116 0.56 20.27 -23.69
C GLY A 116 1.86 19.91 -22.98
N PHE A 117 2.78 19.27 -23.71
CA PHE A 117 3.97 18.66 -23.09
C PHE A 117 5.16 19.61 -23.04
N ALA A 118 5.31 20.48 -24.05
CA ALA A 118 6.45 21.38 -24.15
C ALA A 118 6.32 22.58 -23.17
N PRO A 119 7.45 23.21 -22.78
CA PRO A 119 7.44 24.48 -22.06
C PRO A 119 6.58 25.52 -22.78
N ASN A 120 5.57 26.05 -22.08
CA ASN A 120 4.57 26.91 -22.69
C ASN A 120 4.36 28.21 -21.91
N PRO A 121 4.58 29.41 -22.49
CA PRO A 121 4.31 30.68 -21.84
C PRO A 121 2.81 30.96 -21.64
N ASP A 122 1.93 30.20 -22.29
CA ASP A 122 0.49 30.28 -22.06
C ASP A 122 -0.02 29.43 -20.91
N SER A 123 0.83 28.57 -20.34
CA SER A 123 0.50 27.68 -19.22
C SER A 123 0.11 28.43 -17.95
N VAL A 124 -0.64 27.75 -17.08
CA VAL A 124 -0.93 28.19 -15.70
C VAL A 124 0.37 28.47 -14.96
N PHE A 125 1.35 27.56 -15.06
CA PHE A 125 2.65 27.68 -14.41
C PHE A 125 3.37 28.98 -14.78
N TYR A 126 3.38 29.36 -16.06
CA TYR A 126 4.07 30.58 -16.47
C TYR A 126 3.28 31.83 -16.12
N LYS A 127 1.99 31.88 -16.49
CA LYS A 127 1.16 33.09 -16.32
C LYS A 127 0.98 33.47 -14.86
N LYS A 128 0.89 32.49 -13.95
CA LYS A 128 0.64 32.73 -12.52
C LYS A 128 1.90 32.65 -11.67
N HIS A 129 2.86 31.81 -12.04
CA HIS A 129 4.02 31.52 -11.19
C HIS A 129 5.38 31.80 -11.85
N GLY A 130 5.42 32.21 -13.13
CA GLY A 130 6.62 32.74 -13.78
C GLY A 130 7.69 31.69 -14.13
N PHE A 131 7.32 30.42 -14.24
CA PHE A 131 8.19 29.32 -14.71
C PHE A 131 7.43 28.43 -15.70
N MET A 132 8.14 27.63 -16.49
CA MET A 132 7.51 26.68 -17.43
C MET A 132 7.82 25.24 -17.01
N VAL A 133 7.01 24.29 -17.49
CA VAL A 133 7.21 22.87 -17.23
C VAL A 133 7.47 22.15 -18.55
N ASN A 134 8.47 21.28 -18.55
CA ASN A 134 8.75 20.35 -19.64
C ASN A 134 8.28 18.95 -19.24
N LEU A 135 7.15 18.51 -19.79
CA LEU A 135 6.64 17.15 -19.61
C LEU A 135 7.32 16.21 -20.59
N LYS A 136 8.27 15.42 -20.09
CA LYS A 136 9.03 14.47 -20.90
C LYS A 136 8.54 13.05 -20.69
N LEU A 137 8.17 12.36 -21.76
CA LEU A 137 7.78 10.96 -21.66
C LEU A 137 9.00 10.09 -21.31
N VAL A 138 8.98 9.49 -20.11
CA VAL A 138 9.98 8.55 -19.60
C VAL A 138 9.23 7.45 -18.86
N ASP A 139 8.81 6.42 -19.58
CA ASP A 139 7.91 5.36 -19.07
C ASP A 139 8.62 4.37 -18.14
N ASP A 140 9.92 4.13 -18.37
CA ASP A 140 10.74 3.27 -17.53
C ASP A 140 11.05 3.95 -16.18
N ALA A 141 10.53 3.37 -15.11
CA ALA A 141 10.69 3.86 -13.74
C ALA A 141 12.16 3.96 -13.30
N VAL A 142 13.02 3.03 -13.74
CA VAL A 142 14.44 3.02 -13.39
C VAL A 142 15.15 4.17 -14.10
N GLN A 143 14.83 4.42 -15.37
CA GLN A 143 15.36 5.56 -16.12
C GLN A 143 14.90 6.90 -15.52
N ALA A 144 13.64 7.01 -15.13
CA ALA A 144 13.10 8.20 -14.45
C ALA A 144 13.82 8.45 -13.11
N ARG A 145 14.00 7.41 -12.29
CA ARG A 145 14.77 7.47 -11.04
C ARG A 145 16.21 7.89 -11.27
N ASP A 146 16.88 7.36 -12.29
CA ASP A 146 18.29 7.67 -12.56
C ASP A 146 18.47 9.11 -13.09
N ALA A 147 17.53 9.60 -13.90
CA ALA A 147 17.48 11.00 -14.31
C ALA A 147 17.26 11.93 -13.11
N TYR A 148 16.37 11.55 -12.19
CA TYR A 148 16.14 12.28 -10.95
C TYR A 148 17.38 12.27 -10.05
N ALA A 149 18.00 11.11 -9.81
CA ALA A 149 19.19 10.97 -8.96
C ALA A 149 20.39 11.78 -9.49
N SER A 150 20.61 11.74 -10.80
CA SER A 150 21.69 12.49 -11.48
C SER A 150 21.43 13.98 -11.63
N GLY A 151 20.24 14.47 -11.26
CA GLY A 151 19.88 15.89 -11.35
C GLY A 151 19.56 16.35 -12.77
N GLN A 152 19.33 15.43 -13.70
CA GLN A 152 18.75 15.73 -15.01
C GLN A 152 17.26 16.06 -14.92
N SER A 153 16.57 15.45 -13.96
CA SER A 153 15.19 15.75 -13.63
C SER A 153 15.07 16.40 -12.25
N HIS A 154 14.16 17.36 -12.10
CA HIS A 154 13.83 17.96 -10.80
C HIS A 154 12.75 17.18 -10.07
N VAL A 155 11.89 16.52 -10.84
CA VAL A 155 10.72 15.77 -10.38
C VAL A 155 10.86 14.28 -10.73
N LEU A 156 10.37 13.42 -9.85
CA LEU A 156 10.18 12.00 -10.07
C LEU A 156 8.68 11.71 -10.03
N TRP A 157 8.14 11.21 -11.13
CA TRP A 157 6.79 10.66 -11.17
C TRP A 157 6.77 9.24 -10.60
N GLY A 158 5.61 8.79 -10.13
CA GLY A 158 5.39 7.38 -9.79
C GLY A 158 4.28 7.21 -8.76
N THR A 159 3.85 5.97 -8.62
CA THR A 159 2.92 5.59 -7.56
C THR A 159 3.62 5.64 -6.20
N LEU A 160 2.84 5.77 -5.13
CA LEU A 160 3.39 5.85 -3.78
C LEU A 160 4.21 4.61 -3.42
N ASP A 161 3.91 3.44 -4.01
CA ASP A 161 4.68 2.22 -3.81
C ASP A 161 6.09 2.30 -4.41
N MET A 162 6.21 2.86 -5.62
CA MET A 162 7.49 3.13 -6.24
C MET A 162 8.31 4.13 -5.42
N MET A 163 7.67 5.15 -4.83
CA MET A 163 8.35 6.10 -3.94
C MET A 163 8.95 5.39 -2.72
N VAL A 164 8.24 4.44 -2.13
CA VAL A 164 8.79 3.62 -1.03
C VAL A 164 9.98 2.80 -1.50
N LEU A 165 9.88 2.10 -2.63
CA LEU A 165 10.97 1.29 -3.19
C LEU A 165 12.25 2.10 -3.43
N PHE A 166 12.11 3.31 -3.96
CA PHE A 166 13.26 4.15 -4.31
C PHE A 166 13.78 4.98 -3.13
N SER A 167 12.99 5.17 -2.08
CA SER A 167 13.30 6.08 -0.97
C SER A 167 14.63 5.77 -0.28
N GLU A 168 14.93 4.51 0.04
CA GLU A 168 16.14 4.14 0.77
C GLU A 168 17.42 4.46 0.00
N GLU A 169 17.44 4.16 -1.31
CA GLU A 169 18.61 4.41 -2.14
C GLU A 169 18.79 5.92 -2.37
N LEU A 170 17.70 6.62 -2.69
CA LEU A 170 17.72 8.06 -2.95
C LEU A 170 18.04 8.88 -1.69
N ALA A 171 17.70 8.38 -0.49
CA ALA A 171 18.00 9.07 0.76
C ALA A 171 19.47 8.96 1.20
N LYS A 172 20.28 8.08 0.59
CA LYS A 172 21.73 8.02 0.87
C LYS A 172 22.44 9.33 0.55
N ASP A 173 21.95 10.07 -0.43
CA ASP A 173 22.29 11.46 -0.67
C ASP A 173 21.12 12.35 -0.27
N SER A 174 21.30 13.15 0.78
CA SER A 174 20.27 14.07 1.29
C SER A 174 19.72 15.06 0.26
N ARG A 175 20.43 15.30 -0.85
CA ARG A 175 20.00 16.17 -1.95
C ARG A 175 18.90 15.53 -2.79
N THR A 176 18.97 14.21 -2.96
CA THR A 176 18.01 13.41 -3.74
C THR A 176 16.92 12.79 -2.89
N ALA A 177 16.88 13.07 -1.59
CA ALA A 177 15.78 12.61 -0.74
C ALA A 177 14.44 13.12 -1.31
N LEU A 178 13.44 12.23 -1.34
CA LEU A 178 12.13 12.51 -1.91
C LEU A 178 11.38 13.56 -1.07
N ARG A 179 10.69 14.47 -1.75
CA ARG A 179 9.72 15.40 -1.15
C ARG A 179 8.41 15.31 -1.92
N ILE A 180 7.39 14.72 -1.32
CA ILE A 180 6.10 14.44 -1.94
C ILE A 180 5.06 15.43 -1.43
N PHE A 181 4.41 16.15 -2.33
CA PHE A 181 3.56 17.30 -1.98
C PHE A 181 2.08 17.12 -2.29
N GLN A 182 1.76 16.21 -3.20
CA GLN A 182 0.44 16.13 -3.80
C GLN A 182 0.21 14.73 -4.37
N GLN A 183 -1.03 14.28 -4.25
CA GLN A 183 -1.59 13.16 -4.97
C GLN A 183 -2.26 13.69 -6.23
N VAL A 184 -2.04 13.01 -7.35
CA VAL A 184 -2.63 13.38 -8.65
C VAL A 184 -3.92 12.59 -8.87
N ASP A 185 -3.87 11.27 -8.68
CA ASP A 185 -5.02 10.40 -8.87
C ASP A 185 -4.95 9.16 -7.97
N TRP A 186 -6.08 8.44 -7.95
CA TRP A 186 -6.13 7.03 -7.61
C TRP A 186 -6.35 6.24 -8.90
N SER A 187 -5.65 5.12 -9.08
CA SER A 187 -6.06 4.14 -10.10
C SER A 187 -7.46 3.61 -9.75
N ALA A 188 -8.35 3.57 -10.74
CA ALA A 188 -9.80 3.37 -10.58
C ALA A 188 -10.41 2.42 -11.63
N GLY A 189 -9.65 1.42 -12.05
CA GLY A 189 -10.04 0.44 -13.08
C GLY A 189 -8.87 0.08 -13.98
N GLY A 190 -7.92 1.01 -14.12
CA GLY A 190 -6.79 0.88 -15.03
C GLY A 190 -5.81 -0.23 -14.69
N ASP A 191 -5.71 -0.69 -13.45
CA ASP A 191 -4.85 -1.83 -13.08
C ASP A 191 -5.67 -3.08 -12.80
N GLY A 192 -5.25 -4.23 -13.32
CA GLY A 192 -5.99 -5.47 -13.21
C GLY A 192 -5.13 -6.72 -13.05
N ILE A 193 -5.75 -7.76 -12.47
CA ILE A 193 -5.20 -9.10 -12.36
C ILE A 193 -6.04 -10.02 -13.24
N VAL A 194 -5.50 -10.44 -14.38
CA VAL A 194 -6.14 -11.41 -15.27
C VAL A 194 -5.64 -12.80 -14.94
N VAL A 195 -6.55 -13.76 -14.85
CA VAL A 195 -6.26 -15.15 -14.47
C VAL A 195 -6.93 -16.13 -15.43
N ARG A 196 -6.45 -17.38 -15.42
CA ARG A 196 -7.17 -18.49 -16.07
C ARG A 196 -8.53 -18.71 -15.39
N GLU A 197 -9.53 -19.15 -16.17
CA GLU A 197 -10.93 -19.24 -15.75
C GLU A 197 -11.17 -20.01 -14.44
N ALA A 198 -10.36 -21.04 -14.16
CA ALA A 198 -10.48 -21.88 -12.97
C ALA A 198 -10.10 -21.16 -11.66
N ILE A 199 -9.39 -20.04 -11.72
CA ILE A 199 -8.96 -19.26 -10.56
C ILE A 199 -10.07 -18.26 -10.24
N LYS A 200 -10.71 -18.41 -9.08
CA LYS A 200 -11.87 -17.60 -8.68
C LYS A 200 -11.57 -16.65 -7.52
N SER A 201 -10.50 -16.90 -6.78
CA SER A 201 -10.05 -16.08 -5.66
C SER A 201 -8.53 -15.95 -5.64
N VAL A 202 -8.01 -14.96 -4.92
CA VAL A 202 -6.55 -14.82 -4.71
C VAL A 202 -5.95 -16.06 -4.04
N ARG A 203 -6.71 -16.79 -3.21
CA ARG A 203 -6.23 -18.01 -2.54
C ARG A 203 -5.93 -19.14 -3.54
N ASP A 204 -6.62 -19.17 -4.67
CA ASP A 204 -6.42 -20.17 -5.74
C ASP A 204 -5.09 -19.95 -6.50
N LEU A 205 -4.41 -18.83 -6.27
CA LEU A 205 -3.08 -18.55 -6.82
C LEU A 205 -1.97 -19.36 -6.13
N LYS A 206 -2.26 -20.04 -5.00
CA LYS A 206 -1.27 -20.91 -4.36
C LYS A 206 -0.79 -22.01 -5.32
N GLY A 207 0.52 -22.10 -5.50
CA GLY A 207 1.22 -23.00 -6.40
C GLY A 207 1.24 -22.56 -7.87
N LYS A 208 0.62 -21.42 -8.20
CA LYS A 208 0.46 -20.93 -9.58
C LYS A 208 1.64 -20.09 -10.05
N THR A 209 1.74 -19.90 -11.36
CA THR A 209 2.74 -19.06 -12.02
C THR A 209 2.14 -17.71 -12.41
N LEU A 210 2.72 -16.62 -11.92
CA LEU A 210 2.29 -15.26 -12.17
C LEU A 210 3.33 -14.52 -13.03
N VAL A 211 2.89 -13.51 -13.78
CA VAL A 211 3.76 -12.54 -14.44
C VAL A 211 3.36 -11.11 -14.10
N TYR A 212 4.35 -10.28 -13.77
CA TYR A 212 4.16 -8.85 -13.54
C TYR A 212 5.50 -8.09 -13.68
N ALA A 213 5.41 -6.79 -13.92
CA ALA A 213 6.57 -5.91 -14.00
C ALA A 213 7.15 -5.63 -12.60
N VAL A 214 8.48 -5.59 -12.49
CA VAL A 214 9.15 -5.21 -11.23
C VAL A 214 9.25 -3.70 -11.09
N ASN A 215 9.36 -3.21 -9.85
CA ASN A 215 9.41 -1.78 -9.53
C ASN A 215 8.21 -1.00 -10.07
N SER A 216 7.03 -1.62 -10.02
CA SER A 216 5.79 -1.08 -10.59
C SER A 216 4.59 -1.30 -9.66
N PRO A 217 3.50 -0.54 -9.86
CA PRO A 217 2.23 -0.78 -9.17
C PRO A 217 1.72 -2.22 -9.31
N SER A 218 1.98 -2.87 -10.44
CA SER A 218 1.58 -4.27 -10.68
C SER A 218 2.21 -5.21 -9.64
N GLN A 219 3.48 -4.98 -9.28
CA GLN A 219 4.15 -5.73 -8.23
C GLN A 219 3.50 -5.46 -6.86
N TYR A 220 3.24 -4.21 -6.51
CA TYR A 220 2.62 -3.89 -5.22
C TYR A 220 1.21 -4.50 -5.10
N TYR A 221 0.41 -4.38 -6.15
CA TYR A 221 -0.99 -4.80 -6.17
C TYR A 221 -1.14 -6.29 -5.87
N ILE A 222 -0.52 -7.16 -6.66
CA ILE A 222 -0.66 -8.60 -6.48
C ILE A 222 -0.09 -9.09 -5.15
N ASN A 223 1.06 -8.56 -4.73
CA ASN A 223 1.69 -8.99 -3.48
C ASN A 223 0.88 -8.54 -2.26
N SER A 224 0.23 -7.38 -2.32
CA SER A 224 -0.72 -6.93 -1.29
C SER A 224 -1.91 -7.87 -1.15
N LEU A 225 -2.44 -8.34 -2.27
CA LEU A 225 -3.56 -9.28 -2.29
C LEU A 225 -3.13 -10.68 -1.79
N LEU A 226 -1.98 -11.18 -2.23
CA LEU A 226 -1.42 -12.46 -1.74
C LEU A 226 -1.24 -12.44 -0.22
N ILE A 227 -0.62 -11.39 0.34
CA ILE A 227 -0.43 -11.23 1.78
C ILE A 227 -1.78 -11.12 2.52
N SER A 228 -2.74 -10.40 1.94
CA SER A 228 -4.10 -10.30 2.50
C SER A 228 -4.81 -11.66 2.52
N ALA A 229 -4.64 -12.47 1.48
CA ALA A 229 -5.15 -13.85 1.41
C ALA A 229 -4.40 -14.84 2.35
N GLY A 230 -3.37 -14.39 3.07
CA GLY A 230 -2.54 -15.23 3.93
C GLY A 230 -1.54 -16.10 3.17
N LEU A 231 -1.24 -15.77 1.91
CA LEU A 231 -0.21 -16.43 1.10
C LEU A 231 1.13 -15.71 1.26
N ASN A 232 2.21 -16.47 1.29
CA ASN A 232 3.57 -15.95 1.24
C ASN A 232 3.99 -15.74 -0.22
N PRO A 233 4.20 -14.49 -0.68
CA PRO A 233 4.45 -14.26 -2.10
C PRO A 233 5.80 -14.80 -2.62
N LEU A 234 6.73 -15.12 -1.72
CA LEU A 234 8.04 -15.68 -2.07
C LEU A 234 8.05 -17.22 -2.09
N LYS A 235 7.02 -17.88 -1.53
CA LYS A 235 7.01 -19.34 -1.31
C LYS A 235 5.79 -20.04 -1.87
N ASP A 236 4.63 -19.40 -1.76
CA ASP A 236 3.36 -20.00 -2.17
C ASP A 236 3.07 -19.81 -3.65
N VAL A 237 3.86 -19.04 -4.39
CA VAL A 237 3.67 -18.80 -5.84
C VAL A 237 4.99 -18.80 -6.61
N GLN A 238 4.92 -18.95 -7.93
CA GLN A 238 6.05 -18.79 -8.85
C GLN A 238 5.87 -17.50 -9.64
N VAL A 239 6.93 -16.73 -9.83
CA VAL A 239 6.85 -15.42 -10.50
C VAL A 239 7.82 -15.33 -11.67
N LYS A 240 7.31 -14.87 -12.82
CA LYS A 240 8.07 -14.38 -13.97
C LYS A 240 8.06 -12.85 -13.93
N TYR A 241 9.23 -12.24 -14.02
CA TYR A 241 9.37 -10.79 -13.97
C TYR A 241 9.59 -10.20 -15.36
N THR A 242 9.01 -9.04 -15.62
CA THR A 242 9.24 -8.23 -16.83
C THR A 242 9.70 -6.82 -16.46
N ALA A 243 10.19 -6.06 -17.45
CA ALA A 243 10.59 -4.67 -17.22
C ALA A 243 9.37 -3.72 -17.21
N THR A 244 8.36 -4.00 -18.05
CA THR A 244 7.13 -3.19 -18.16
C THR A 244 5.87 -4.04 -18.03
N ALA A 245 4.75 -3.42 -17.68
CA ALA A 245 3.45 -4.09 -17.59
C ALA A 245 2.93 -4.55 -18.96
N PHE A 246 3.28 -3.82 -20.03
CA PHE A 246 3.00 -4.22 -21.42
C PHE A 246 3.72 -5.53 -21.78
N GLU A 247 4.98 -5.69 -21.37
CA GLU A 247 5.71 -6.94 -21.52
C GLU A 247 5.08 -8.09 -20.70
N ALA A 248 4.55 -7.82 -19.51
CA ALA A 248 3.85 -8.82 -18.71
C ALA A 248 2.59 -9.34 -19.42
N ALA A 249 1.79 -8.43 -19.98
CA ALA A 249 0.60 -8.78 -20.76
C ALA A 249 0.97 -9.61 -22.00
N ALA A 250 2.00 -9.19 -22.75
CA ALA A 250 2.49 -9.93 -23.91
C ALA A 250 3.02 -11.34 -23.54
N ALA A 251 3.72 -11.47 -22.41
CA ALA A 251 4.19 -12.75 -21.90
C ALA A 251 3.02 -13.69 -21.57
N PHE A 252 1.98 -13.19 -20.90
CA PHE A 252 0.79 -13.99 -20.58
C PHE A 252 0.02 -14.46 -21.81
N VAL A 253 -0.08 -13.61 -22.84
CA VAL A 253 -0.72 -13.96 -24.12
C VAL A 253 0.06 -15.04 -24.86
N SER A 254 1.39 -14.99 -24.82
CA SER A 254 2.25 -15.91 -25.58
C SER A 254 2.57 -17.22 -24.86
N ASP A 255 2.45 -17.27 -23.53
CA ASP A 255 2.84 -18.43 -22.71
C ASP A 255 1.67 -18.98 -21.89
N SER A 256 1.10 -20.10 -22.35
CA SER A 256 -0.02 -20.79 -21.69
C SER A 256 0.34 -21.42 -20.34
N SER A 257 1.62 -21.50 -19.97
CA SER A 257 2.06 -21.97 -18.65
C SER A 257 1.88 -20.91 -17.54
N ILE A 258 1.58 -19.67 -17.91
CA ILE A 258 1.33 -18.59 -16.96
C ILE A 258 -0.15 -18.59 -16.57
N ASP A 259 -0.41 -18.65 -15.27
CA ASP A 259 -1.75 -18.75 -14.68
C ASP A 259 -2.39 -17.38 -14.40
N ALA A 260 -1.57 -16.35 -14.14
CA ALA A 260 -2.03 -15.00 -13.86
C ALA A 260 -1.08 -13.92 -14.39
N CYS A 261 -1.65 -12.79 -14.80
CA CYS A 261 -0.94 -11.60 -15.26
C CYS A 261 -1.44 -10.38 -14.50
N VAL A 262 -0.52 -9.50 -14.13
CA VAL A 262 -0.84 -8.18 -13.59
C VAL A 262 -0.32 -7.14 -14.56
N SER A 263 -1.21 -6.30 -15.06
CA SER A 263 -0.89 -5.24 -16.01
C SER A 263 -1.91 -4.10 -15.86
N TRP A 264 -1.76 -3.06 -16.68
CA TRP A 264 -2.66 -1.92 -16.68
C TRP A 264 -3.15 -1.54 -18.09
N ALA A 265 -4.05 -0.56 -18.14
CA ALA A 265 -4.70 -0.09 -19.35
C ALA A 265 -3.71 0.55 -20.34
N PRO A 266 -3.93 0.39 -21.66
CA PRO A 266 -5.08 -0.27 -22.28
C PRO A 266 -4.96 -1.80 -22.39
N ASP A 267 -3.77 -2.38 -22.18
CA ASP A 267 -3.49 -3.78 -22.55
C ASP A 267 -4.27 -4.80 -21.72
N ILE A 268 -4.56 -4.50 -20.46
CA ILE A 268 -5.29 -5.40 -19.56
C ILE A 268 -6.67 -5.78 -20.10
N TYR A 269 -7.35 -4.86 -20.80
CA TYR A 269 -8.69 -5.07 -21.35
C TYR A 269 -8.69 -6.00 -22.57
N ASN A 270 -7.59 -6.02 -23.32
CA ASN A 270 -7.49 -6.76 -24.57
C ASN A 270 -7.05 -8.23 -24.37
N ILE A 271 -6.69 -8.64 -23.14
CA ILE A 271 -6.20 -9.99 -22.87
C ILE A 271 -7.30 -11.05 -23.08
N ALA A 272 -8.52 -10.78 -22.62
CA ALA A 272 -9.62 -11.74 -22.71
C ALA A 272 -10.00 -12.09 -24.16
N GLU A 273 -9.85 -11.13 -25.08
CA GLU A 273 -10.07 -11.33 -26.51
C GLU A 273 -9.00 -12.20 -27.16
N LYS A 274 -7.74 -12.06 -26.70
CA LYS A 274 -6.57 -12.77 -27.24
C LYS A 274 -6.41 -14.17 -26.62
N VAL A 275 -6.91 -14.36 -25.40
CA VAL A 275 -6.69 -15.58 -24.61
C VAL A 275 -8.03 -16.06 -24.04
N PRO A 276 -8.78 -16.88 -24.80
CA PRO A 276 -10.04 -17.47 -24.32
C PRO A 276 -9.85 -18.27 -23.03
N GLY A 277 -10.88 -18.30 -22.18
CA GLY A 277 -10.81 -18.98 -20.88
C GLY A 277 -9.97 -18.21 -19.85
N THR A 278 -9.98 -16.88 -19.93
CA THR A 278 -9.42 -15.99 -18.92
C THR A 278 -10.51 -15.09 -18.38
N ARG A 279 -10.31 -14.60 -17.15
CA ARG A 279 -11.20 -13.66 -16.48
C ARG A 279 -10.39 -12.63 -15.70
N LEU A 280 -11.04 -11.53 -15.39
CA LEU A 280 -10.54 -10.54 -14.46
C LEU A 280 -10.82 -11.03 -13.02
N LEU A 281 -9.78 -11.16 -12.22
CA LEU A 281 -9.90 -11.56 -10.81
C LEU A 281 -10.21 -10.35 -9.93
N SER A 282 -9.55 -9.23 -10.19
CA SER A 282 -9.65 -7.97 -9.43
C SER A 282 -9.16 -6.82 -10.29
N THR A 283 -9.72 -5.62 -10.11
CA THR A 283 -9.24 -4.36 -10.69
C THR A 283 -9.13 -3.26 -9.63
N THR A 284 -8.49 -2.16 -9.98
CA THR A 284 -8.57 -0.95 -9.16
C THR A 284 -9.94 -0.27 -9.24
N ALA A 285 -10.90 -0.75 -10.02
CA ALA A 285 -12.28 -0.27 -9.91
C ALA A 285 -12.86 -0.64 -8.53
N GLU A 286 -12.54 -1.85 -8.03
CA GLU A 286 -12.87 -2.25 -6.66
C GLU A 286 -11.80 -1.81 -5.66
N ALA A 287 -10.52 -2.00 -5.99
CA ALA A 287 -9.36 -1.60 -5.18
C ALA A 287 -8.98 -0.12 -5.38
N ASN A 288 -9.98 0.76 -5.46
CA ASN A 288 -9.86 2.16 -5.91
C ASN A 288 -9.11 3.10 -4.97
N LYS A 289 -8.58 2.58 -3.85
CA LYS A 289 -7.73 3.32 -2.91
C LYS A 289 -6.44 2.56 -2.58
N LEU A 290 -6.02 1.66 -3.48
CA LEU A 290 -4.80 0.88 -3.30
C LEU A 290 -3.57 1.54 -3.94
N ILE A 291 -3.73 2.12 -5.13
CA ILE A 291 -2.64 2.69 -5.93
C ILE A 291 -2.86 4.19 -6.04
N ALA A 292 -2.00 4.96 -5.35
CA ALA A 292 -2.00 6.41 -5.37
C ALA A 292 -0.86 6.92 -6.26
N ASP A 293 -1.18 7.73 -7.26
CA ASP A 293 -0.21 8.40 -8.09
C ASP A 293 0.21 9.72 -7.46
N VAL A 294 1.53 9.90 -7.33
CA VAL A 294 2.14 11.06 -6.69
C VAL A 294 3.32 11.55 -7.53
N TRP A 295 3.92 12.65 -7.10
CA TRP A 295 5.20 13.10 -7.62
C TRP A 295 6.07 13.58 -6.47
N ALA A 296 7.38 13.38 -6.64
CA ALA A 296 8.39 13.79 -5.68
C ALA A 296 9.36 14.79 -6.29
N VAL A 297 9.81 15.77 -5.52
CA VAL A 297 10.82 16.74 -5.91
C VAL A 297 12.13 16.44 -5.21
N ARG A 298 13.27 16.71 -5.86
CA ARG A 298 14.57 16.64 -5.19
C ARG A 298 14.61 17.59 -4.00
N ALA A 299 15.02 17.11 -2.83
CA ALA A 299 15.09 17.94 -1.64
C ALA A 299 15.99 19.17 -1.83
N ASP A 300 17.08 19.07 -2.60
CA ASP A 300 17.94 20.22 -2.91
C ASP A 300 17.23 21.28 -3.78
N PHE A 301 16.41 20.86 -4.75
CA PHE A 301 15.58 21.77 -5.55
C PHE A 301 14.48 22.44 -4.72
N VAL A 302 13.82 21.70 -3.81
CA VAL A 302 12.82 22.27 -2.89
C VAL A 302 13.44 23.35 -2.00
N LYS A 303 14.65 23.10 -1.49
CA LYS A 303 15.38 24.06 -0.65
C LYS A 303 15.70 25.35 -1.40
N ASP A 304 16.13 25.23 -2.66
CA ASP A 304 16.61 26.37 -3.44
C ASP A 304 15.48 27.13 -4.16
N HIS A 305 14.37 26.46 -4.49
CA HIS A 305 13.25 27.00 -5.26
C HIS A 305 11.87 26.68 -4.65
N PRO A 306 11.62 26.97 -3.36
CA PRO A 306 10.34 26.65 -2.70
C PRO A 306 9.13 27.32 -3.37
N GLU A 307 9.31 28.47 -4.01
CA GLU A 307 8.28 29.19 -4.75
C GLU A 307 7.83 28.45 -6.02
N ILE A 308 8.76 27.76 -6.71
CA ILE A 308 8.45 26.97 -7.90
C ILE A 308 7.64 25.74 -7.49
N VAL A 309 8.02 25.09 -6.39
CA VAL A 309 7.31 23.92 -5.87
C VAL A 309 5.90 24.29 -5.41
N ALA A 310 5.73 25.43 -4.74
CA ALA A 310 4.41 25.97 -4.41
C ALA A 310 3.55 26.23 -5.65
N GLY A 311 4.14 26.82 -6.70
CA GLY A 311 3.44 27.05 -7.97
C GLY A 311 3.14 25.77 -8.75
N LEU A 312 3.93 24.71 -8.61
CA LEU A 312 3.61 23.39 -9.18
C LEU A 312 2.36 22.82 -8.50
N VAL A 313 2.33 22.77 -7.17
CA VAL A 313 1.18 22.24 -6.41
C VAL A 313 -0.10 23.04 -6.72
N GLU A 314 -0.05 24.36 -6.67
CA GLU A 314 -1.21 25.21 -6.96
C GLU A 314 -1.64 25.08 -8.43
N GLY A 315 -0.70 25.13 -9.38
CA GLY A 315 -1.00 25.00 -10.80
C GLY A 315 -1.59 23.64 -11.19
N ILE A 316 -1.18 22.55 -10.52
CA ILE A 316 -1.76 21.22 -10.73
C ILE A 316 -3.19 21.16 -10.17
N PHE A 317 -3.48 21.76 -9.01
CA PHE A 317 -4.86 21.84 -8.50
C PHE A 317 -5.76 22.66 -9.44
N GLU A 318 -5.26 23.72 -10.05
CA GLU A 318 -6.01 24.43 -11.10
C GLU A 318 -6.19 23.59 -12.37
N GLY A 319 -5.19 22.79 -12.73
CA GLY A 319 -5.31 21.79 -13.79
C GLY A 319 -6.43 20.78 -13.53
N MET A 320 -6.61 20.37 -12.27
CA MET A 320 -7.70 19.48 -11.85
C MET A 320 -9.06 20.16 -12.02
N GLU A 321 -9.18 21.45 -11.67
CA GLU A 321 -10.39 22.24 -11.93
C GLU A 321 -10.70 22.40 -13.42
N MET A 322 -9.66 22.62 -14.25
CA MET A 322 -9.80 22.80 -15.70
C MET A 322 -10.42 21.59 -16.40
N ILE A 323 -10.25 20.38 -15.84
CA ILE A 323 -10.74 19.13 -16.41
C ILE A 323 -11.91 18.51 -15.63
N GLN A 324 -12.47 19.22 -14.64
CA GLN A 324 -13.58 18.70 -13.82
C GLN A 324 -14.83 18.46 -14.67
N ASP A 325 -15.14 19.38 -15.58
CA ASP A 325 -16.22 19.24 -16.56
C ASP A 325 -15.74 18.45 -17.79
N ARG A 326 -16.10 17.17 -17.84
CA ARG A 326 -15.73 16.24 -18.92
C ARG A 326 -16.35 16.59 -20.27
N ASP A 327 -17.40 17.41 -20.31
CA ASP A 327 -18.05 17.87 -21.54
C ASP A 327 -17.48 19.21 -22.04
N SER A 328 -16.56 19.81 -21.29
CA SER A 328 -15.99 21.11 -21.63
C SER A 328 -15.03 21.05 -22.82
N THR A 329 -14.91 22.17 -23.53
CA THR A 329 -13.90 22.34 -24.60
C THR A 329 -12.47 22.24 -24.07
N THR A 330 -12.24 22.65 -22.82
CA THR A 330 -10.95 22.52 -22.13
C THR A 330 -10.58 21.05 -21.94
N PHE A 331 -11.52 20.21 -21.47
CA PHE A 331 -11.31 18.77 -21.34
C PHE A 331 -10.97 18.12 -22.68
N ALA A 332 -11.79 18.37 -23.70
CA ALA A 332 -11.56 17.84 -25.05
C ALA A 332 -10.20 18.30 -25.64
N GLN A 333 -9.76 19.52 -25.34
CA GLN A 333 -8.46 20.02 -25.77
C GLN A 333 -7.31 19.38 -24.99
N ALA A 334 -7.46 19.12 -23.69
CA ALA A 334 -6.48 18.41 -22.88
C ALA A 334 -6.26 16.97 -23.37
N ILE A 335 -7.34 16.26 -23.75
CA ILE A 335 -7.26 14.93 -24.36
C ILE A 335 -6.45 14.96 -25.66
N LYS A 336 -6.69 15.96 -26.53
CA LYS A 336 -5.90 16.11 -27.77
C LYS A 336 -4.42 16.36 -27.47
N TRP A 337 -4.11 17.25 -26.54
CA TRP A 337 -2.72 17.52 -26.15
C TRP A 337 -2.03 16.27 -25.58
N MET A 338 -2.74 15.48 -24.78
CA MET A 338 -2.22 14.22 -24.26
C MET A 338 -2.01 13.19 -25.38
N ALA A 339 -2.97 13.05 -26.29
CA ALA A 339 -2.87 12.17 -27.45
C ALA A 339 -1.67 12.53 -28.34
N ASP A 340 -1.46 13.82 -28.61
CA ASP A 340 -0.28 14.30 -29.35
C ASP A 340 1.04 13.95 -28.62
N GLY A 341 1.07 14.12 -27.30
CA GLY A 341 2.23 13.80 -26.46
C GLY A 341 2.56 12.31 -26.41
N TYR A 342 1.54 11.45 -26.30
CA TYR A 342 1.66 10.00 -26.30
C TYR A 342 1.77 9.39 -27.70
N ARG A 343 1.48 10.17 -28.75
CA ARG A 343 1.36 9.71 -30.15
C ARG A 343 0.31 8.61 -30.29
N MET A 344 -0.82 8.81 -29.62
CA MET A 344 -1.98 7.91 -29.62
C MET A 344 -3.17 8.57 -30.31
N ASP A 345 -4.19 7.77 -30.64
CA ASP A 345 -5.46 8.35 -31.09
C ASP A 345 -6.17 9.04 -29.90
N PRO A 346 -6.74 10.25 -30.07
CA PRO A 346 -7.50 10.90 -29.00
C PRO A 346 -8.64 10.05 -28.43
N LYS A 347 -9.23 9.16 -29.23
CA LYS A 347 -10.25 8.23 -28.78
C LYS A 347 -9.70 7.21 -27.78
N GLU A 348 -8.49 6.70 -28.01
CA GLU A 348 -7.83 5.77 -27.08
C GLU A 348 -7.55 6.46 -25.74
N VAL A 349 -7.07 7.71 -25.77
CA VAL A 349 -6.87 8.51 -24.55
C VAL A 349 -8.20 8.79 -23.84
N GLN A 350 -9.27 9.07 -24.59
CA GLN A 350 -10.61 9.27 -24.04
C GLN A 350 -11.15 8.02 -23.34
N GLU A 351 -10.89 6.83 -23.89
CA GLU A 351 -11.28 5.54 -23.29
C GLU A 351 -10.57 5.31 -21.95
N MET A 352 -9.33 5.80 -21.80
CA MET A 352 -8.59 5.70 -20.53
C MET A 352 -9.15 6.60 -19.42
N VAL A 353 -10.01 7.57 -19.70
CA VAL A 353 -10.49 8.55 -18.69
C VAL A 353 -11.19 7.89 -17.48
N ALA A 354 -11.78 6.71 -17.68
CA ALA A 354 -12.40 5.95 -16.60
C ALA A 354 -11.39 5.17 -15.73
N ASP A 355 -10.15 5.03 -16.18
CA ASP A 355 -9.13 4.20 -15.52
C ASP A 355 -8.52 4.85 -14.28
N ALA A 356 -8.67 6.17 -14.14
CA ALA A 356 -8.18 6.95 -13.02
C ALA A 356 -9.28 7.85 -12.45
N HIS A 357 -9.27 7.95 -11.13
CA HIS A 357 -9.98 8.99 -10.40
C HIS A 357 -9.00 10.15 -10.14
N THR A 358 -9.05 11.17 -11.00
CA THR A 358 -8.33 12.43 -10.75
C THR A 358 -8.77 13.01 -9.41
N THR A 359 -7.81 13.17 -8.50
CA THR A 359 -8.11 13.76 -7.19
C THR A 359 -8.30 15.27 -7.28
N ASN A 360 -8.89 15.85 -6.23
CA ASN A 360 -8.95 17.29 -6.04
C ASN A 360 -8.31 17.73 -4.70
N PHE A 361 -8.44 19.03 -4.37
CA PHE A 361 -7.87 19.61 -3.15
C PHE A 361 -8.46 19.01 -1.87
N ALA A 362 -9.78 18.79 -1.82
CA ALA A 362 -10.42 18.23 -0.64
C ALA A 362 -9.96 16.79 -0.39
N GLU A 363 -9.80 16.00 -1.45
CA GLU A 363 -9.27 14.64 -1.36
C GLU A 363 -7.79 14.62 -0.95
N ASN A 364 -6.98 15.56 -1.44
CA ASN A 364 -5.60 15.73 -0.96
C ASN A 364 -5.56 16.12 0.53
N ARG A 365 -6.51 16.91 1.02
CA ARG A 365 -6.65 17.19 2.46
C ARG A 365 -6.99 15.90 3.22
N GLU A 366 -7.92 15.09 2.74
CA GLU A 366 -8.20 13.78 3.37
C GLU A 366 -6.98 12.86 3.34
N PHE A 367 -6.24 12.83 2.23
CA PHE A 367 -5.07 11.98 2.05
C PHE A 367 -3.89 12.39 2.93
N PHE A 368 -3.55 13.67 3.00
CA PHE A 368 -2.39 14.13 3.76
C PHE A 368 -2.71 14.54 5.20
N LEU A 369 -3.91 15.06 5.47
CA LEU A 369 -4.24 15.77 6.73
C LEU A 369 -5.26 15.04 7.61
N ASN A 370 -5.99 14.04 7.12
CA ASN A 370 -6.92 13.26 7.94
C ASN A 370 -6.25 12.01 8.52
N ALA A 371 -5.88 12.06 9.80
CA ALA A 371 -5.28 10.93 10.51
C ALA A 371 -6.26 9.76 10.75
N ASN A 372 -7.57 9.95 10.57
CA ASN A 372 -8.58 8.89 10.69
C ASN A 372 -8.86 8.17 9.37
N SER A 373 -8.45 8.73 8.23
CA SER A 373 -8.68 8.10 6.93
C SER A 373 -7.86 6.80 6.78
N PRO A 374 -8.50 5.64 6.55
CA PRO A 374 -7.83 4.33 6.50
C PRO A 374 -6.79 4.24 5.38
N THR A 375 -6.89 5.11 4.37
CA THR A 375 -6.04 5.19 3.18
C THR A 375 -5.32 6.54 3.07
N ASN A 376 -5.11 7.24 4.19
CA ASN A 376 -4.26 8.41 4.21
C ASN A 376 -2.79 8.06 3.84
N PHE A 377 -1.98 9.09 3.59
CA PHE A 377 -0.59 8.94 3.16
C PHE A 377 0.22 8.06 4.11
N GLU A 378 0.17 8.31 5.42
CA GLU A 378 0.94 7.55 6.42
C GLU A 378 0.57 6.07 6.43
N ARG A 379 -0.73 5.75 6.50
CA ARG A 379 -1.20 4.36 6.51
C ARG A 379 -0.85 3.65 5.21
N THR A 380 -0.96 4.34 4.08
CA THR A 380 -0.62 3.80 2.76
C THR A 380 0.88 3.54 2.66
N TRP A 381 1.72 4.53 3.00
CA TRP A 381 3.18 4.42 3.06
C TRP A 381 3.65 3.26 3.95
N ASN A 382 3.08 3.15 5.15
CA ASN A 382 3.44 2.09 6.10
C ASN A 382 2.98 0.70 5.62
N SER A 383 1.85 0.61 4.93
CA SER A 383 1.33 -0.65 4.37
C SER A 383 2.20 -1.13 3.22
N ILE A 384 2.54 -0.24 2.29
CA ILE A 384 3.51 -0.49 1.22
C ILE A 384 4.86 -0.94 1.79
N SER A 385 5.39 -0.19 2.76
CA SER A 385 6.68 -0.51 3.40
C SER A 385 6.65 -1.90 4.04
N THR A 386 5.51 -2.32 4.59
CA THR A 386 5.35 -3.67 5.14
C THR A 386 5.40 -4.72 4.03
N VAL A 387 4.65 -4.52 2.95
CA VAL A 387 4.64 -5.45 1.80
C VAL A 387 6.05 -5.62 1.22
N TYR A 388 6.77 -4.53 0.94
CA TYR A 388 8.10 -4.64 0.36
C TYR A 388 9.18 -5.16 1.32
N ARG A 389 8.99 -4.99 2.64
CA ARG A 389 9.85 -5.64 3.64
C ARG A 389 9.63 -7.14 3.68
N GLU A 390 8.38 -7.60 3.62
CA GLU A 390 8.05 -9.04 3.53
C GLU A 390 8.61 -9.68 2.26
N LEU A 391 8.70 -8.91 1.17
CA LEU A 391 9.35 -9.31 -0.08
C LEU A 391 10.89 -9.22 -0.02
N GLY A 392 11.46 -8.64 1.03
CA GLY A 392 12.91 -8.44 1.17
C GLY A 392 13.51 -7.38 0.24
N LEU A 393 12.68 -6.50 -0.35
CA LEU A 393 13.11 -5.48 -1.31
C LEU A 393 13.60 -4.19 -0.64
N ILE A 394 13.13 -3.91 0.58
CA ILE A 394 13.59 -2.80 1.41
C ILE A 394 14.02 -3.32 2.79
N ARG A 395 14.97 -2.64 3.45
CA ARG A 395 15.55 -3.10 4.73
C ARG A 395 15.16 -2.23 5.92
N GLY A 396 15.07 -0.93 5.71
CA GLY A 396 14.68 0.07 6.70
C GLY A 396 13.22 0.47 6.59
N SER A 397 12.86 1.49 7.36
CA SER A 397 11.65 2.27 7.13
C SER A 397 12.07 3.72 7.10
N ILE A 398 12.20 4.30 5.90
CA ILE A 398 12.06 5.75 5.77
C ILE A 398 10.65 6.05 6.29
N ARG A 399 10.54 6.89 7.32
CA ARG A 399 9.22 7.23 7.86
C ARG A 399 8.48 8.10 6.85
N PHE A 400 7.16 8.01 6.84
CA PHE A 400 6.34 8.84 5.96
C PHE A 400 6.65 10.34 6.13
N ASP A 401 6.94 10.77 7.35
CA ASP A 401 7.24 12.17 7.71
C ASP A 401 8.65 12.64 7.32
N GLU A 402 9.49 11.75 6.76
CA GLU A 402 10.78 12.10 6.16
C GLU A 402 10.67 12.38 4.65
N VAL A 403 9.52 12.07 4.04
CA VAL A 403 9.27 12.23 2.59
C VAL A 403 8.04 13.06 2.27
N ALA A 404 6.99 13.01 3.09
CA ALA A 404 5.77 13.78 2.88
C ALA A 404 5.96 15.23 3.33
N ASP A 405 5.72 16.17 2.42
CA ASP A 405 5.68 17.59 2.70
C ASP A 405 4.30 18.16 2.37
N PHE A 406 3.42 18.11 3.36
CA PHE A 406 2.07 18.68 3.26
C PHE A 406 2.00 20.13 3.75
N SER A 407 3.13 20.84 3.85
CA SER A 407 3.14 22.25 4.26
C SER A 407 2.39 23.15 3.28
N ILE A 408 2.48 22.86 1.98
CA ILE A 408 1.80 23.62 0.93
C ILE A 408 0.29 23.39 1.00
N VAL A 409 -0.16 22.14 1.13
CA VAL A 409 -1.59 21.80 1.30
C VAL A 409 -2.16 22.50 2.54
N LYS A 410 -1.46 22.44 3.68
CA LYS A 410 -1.88 23.17 4.91
C LYS A 410 -1.98 24.67 4.69
N LYS A 411 -1.01 25.27 3.99
CA LYS A 411 -1.01 26.72 3.70
C LYS A 411 -2.18 27.11 2.81
N LEU A 412 -2.47 26.33 1.78
CA LEU A 412 -3.61 26.55 0.88
C LEU A 412 -4.94 26.42 1.62
N ASP A 413 -5.07 25.42 2.50
CA ASP A 413 -6.28 25.19 3.30
C ASP A 413 -6.54 26.35 4.28
N ALA A 414 -5.49 26.77 5.01
CA ALA A 414 -5.55 27.92 5.92
C ALA A 414 -5.85 29.24 5.19
N ALA A 415 -5.31 29.42 3.98
CA ALA A 415 -5.62 30.56 3.12
C ALA A 415 -7.01 30.47 2.49
N GLY A 416 -7.63 29.29 2.54
CA GLY A 416 -8.94 29.09 1.99
C GLY A 416 -8.99 28.99 0.47
N ARG A 417 -7.91 28.56 -0.15
CA ARG A 417 -7.88 28.24 -1.57
C ARG A 417 -8.62 26.93 -1.80
N PHE A 418 -9.35 26.82 -2.91
CA PHE A 418 -10.06 25.60 -3.30
C PHE A 418 -11.14 25.10 -2.31
N LYS A 419 -11.71 25.97 -1.45
CA LYS A 419 -12.76 25.59 -0.47
C LYS A 419 -14.01 24.97 -1.09
N GLN A 420 -14.26 25.25 -2.38
CA GLN A 420 -15.37 24.68 -3.13
C GLN A 420 -15.20 23.18 -3.42
N HIS A 421 -13.97 22.65 -3.39
CA HIS A 421 -13.72 21.24 -3.62
C HIS A 421 -14.30 20.39 -2.50
N LYS A 422 -14.81 19.21 -2.88
CA LYS A 422 -15.39 18.21 -1.99
C LYS A 422 -14.77 16.86 -2.30
N ASP A 423 -14.77 15.95 -1.33
CA ASP A 423 -14.39 14.57 -1.61
C ASP A 423 -15.44 13.94 -2.54
N GLU A 424 -15.03 13.61 -3.76
CA GLU A 424 -15.88 13.01 -4.79
C GLU A 424 -15.67 11.48 -4.89
N SER A 425 -14.79 10.92 -4.06
CA SER A 425 -14.43 9.50 -4.10
C SER A 425 -15.25 8.60 -3.18
N THR A 426 -16.31 9.13 -2.59
CA THR A 426 -17.17 8.37 -1.66
C THR A 426 -18.18 7.50 -2.40
N THR A 427 -18.11 6.19 -2.20
CA THR A 427 -19.09 5.23 -2.72
C THR A 427 -20.35 5.20 -1.85
N SER A 428 -21.52 5.18 -2.49
CA SER A 428 -22.78 4.87 -1.81
C SER A 428 -23.05 3.36 -1.82
N PHE A 429 -23.70 2.85 -0.77
CA PHE A 429 -23.99 1.43 -0.61
C PHE A 429 -25.48 1.21 -0.27
N ALA A 430 -26.22 0.59 -1.18
CA ALA A 430 -27.58 0.12 -0.90
C ALA A 430 -27.59 -0.91 0.26
N PRO A 431 -28.66 -1.07 1.04
CA PRO A 431 -28.74 -2.18 1.99
C PRO A 431 -28.63 -3.55 1.29
N ALA A 432 -27.85 -4.48 1.85
CA ALA A 432 -27.68 -5.83 1.31
C ALA A 432 -27.56 -6.85 2.46
N THR A 433 -27.94 -8.11 2.20
CA THR A 433 -27.76 -9.21 3.15
C THR A 433 -26.49 -10.00 2.83
N TYR A 434 -25.92 -10.67 3.83
CA TYR A 434 -24.77 -11.56 3.61
C TYR A 434 -25.07 -12.63 2.55
N SER A 435 -26.25 -13.26 2.60
CA SER A 435 -26.64 -14.32 1.66
C SER A 435 -26.64 -13.87 0.19
N LYS A 436 -26.93 -12.59 -0.08
CA LYS A 436 -26.91 -12.01 -1.42
C LYS A 436 -25.46 -11.82 -1.88
N VAL A 437 -24.66 -11.15 -1.04
CA VAL A 437 -23.25 -10.84 -1.31
C VAL A 437 -22.41 -12.11 -1.46
N SER A 438 -22.65 -13.13 -0.62
CA SER A 438 -21.89 -14.39 -0.63
C SER A 438 -22.31 -15.37 -1.73
N ALA A 439 -23.21 -14.97 -2.65
CA ALA A 439 -23.56 -15.79 -3.81
C ALA A 439 -22.40 -15.84 -4.83
N GLU A 440 -21.58 -14.79 -4.87
CA GLU A 440 -20.34 -14.74 -5.66
C GLU A 440 -19.13 -15.15 -4.83
N ALA A 441 -18.04 -15.53 -5.50
CA ALA A 441 -16.77 -15.80 -4.81
C ALA A 441 -16.12 -14.48 -4.34
N PRO A 442 -15.54 -14.43 -3.13
CA PRO A 442 -14.79 -13.26 -2.70
C PRO A 442 -13.49 -13.11 -3.51
N ILE A 443 -13.12 -11.87 -3.83
CA ILE A 443 -11.82 -11.54 -4.44
C ILE A 443 -10.70 -12.02 -3.51
N VAL A 444 -10.76 -11.58 -2.25
CA VAL A 444 -9.80 -11.91 -1.21
C VAL A 444 -10.53 -12.13 0.12
N THR A 445 -10.09 -13.11 0.89
CA THR A 445 -10.54 -13.35 2.27
C THR A 445 -9.34 -13.31 3.19
N THR A 446 -9.39 -12.44 4.19
CA THR A 446 -8.38 -12.31 5.24
C THR A 446 -8.93 -12.91 6.53
N ALA A 447 -8.25 -13.92 7.07
CA ALA A 447 -8.56 -14.42 8.41
C ALA A 447 -7.87 -13.54 9.45
N LEU A 448 -8.65 -12.91 10.32
CA LEU A 448 -8.19 -12.10 11.44
C LEU A 448 -8.39 -12.88 12.74
N GLN A 449 -7.29 -13.08 13.47
CA GLN A 449 -7.37 -13.65 14.80
C GLN A 449 -7.60 -12.54 15.82
N ILE A 450 -8.74 -12.59 16.50
CA ILE A 450 -9.09 -11.71 17.61
C ILE A 450 -9.36 -12.60 18.81
N GLN A 451 -8.66 -12.37 19.90
CA GLN A 451 -8.85 -13.11 21.14
C GLN A 451 -10.02 -12.50 21.90
N PHE A 452 -11.22 -13.03 21.68
CA PHE A 452 -12.36 -12.66 22.51
C PHE A 452 -12.29 -13.39 23.86
N TYR A 453 -12.63 -12.67 24.93
CA TYR A 453 -12.89 -13.29 26.22
C TYR A 453 -14.02 -14.34 26.09
N PRO A 454 -13.96 -15.48 26.80
CA PRO A 454 -14.98 -16.51 26.71
C PRO A 454 -16.40 -15.96 26.89
N ASN A 455 -17.33 -16.37 26.01
CA ASN A 455 -18.72 -15.92 25.98
C ASN A 455 -18.92 -14.40 25.87
N SER A 456 -17.90 -13.66 25.42
CA SER A 456 -17.97 -12.22 25.19
C SER A 456 -17.76 -11.89 23.71
N ALA A 457 -18.40 -10.81 23.29
CA ALA A 457 -18.15 -10.11 22.02
C ALA A 457 -17.46 -8.75 22.23
N ASN A 458 -17.07 -8.43 23.46
CA ASN A 458 -16.36 -7.20 23.78
C ASN A 458 -14.92 -7.26 23.25
N LEU A 459 -14.63 -6.45 22.23
CA LEU A 459 -13.29 -6.32 21.63
C LEU A 459 -12.25 -5.77 22.60
N ARG A 460 -12.67 -4.95 23.57
CA ARG A 460 -11.78 -4.30 24.54
C ARG A 460 -12.04 -4.81 25.95
N GLU A 461 -12.33 -6.10 26.08
CA GLU A 461 -12.46 -6.74 27.39
C GLU A 461 -11.13 -6.60 28.18
N PRO A 462 -11.16 -6.18 29.46
CA PRO A 462 -9.96 -6.16 30.27
C PRO A 462 -9.39 -7.57 30.52
N ALA A 463 -8.07 -7.68 30.65
CA ALA A 463 -7.49 -8.93 31.14
C ALA A 463 -7.90 -9.19 32.61
N ARG A 464 -7.76 -10.43 33.09
CA ARG A 464 -8.11 -10.80 34.47
C ARG A 464 -6.89 -11.18 35.30
N ASP A 465 -6.97 -11.00 36.62
CA ASP A 465 -6.00 -11.54 37.58
C ASP A 465 -6.28 -13.02 37.90
N ASP A 466 -5.42 -13.62 38.72
CA ASP A 466 -5.53 -15.04 39.11
C ASP A 466 -6.81 -15.31 39.94
N MET A 467 -7.45 -14.26 40.45
CA MET A 467 -8.72 -14.30 41.18
C MET A 467 -9.93 -14.03 40.27
N GLY A 468 -9.71 -13.78 38.96
CA GLY A 468 -10.76 -13.50 37.98
C GLY A 468 -11.25 -12.04 37.93
N ASN A 469 -10.62 -11.13 38.67
CA ASN A 469 -10.99 -9.71 38.65
C ASN A 469 -10.41 -8.99 37.43
N PRO A 470 -11.15 -8.07 36.79
CA PRO A 470 -10.62 -7.23 35.71
C PRO A 470 -9.40 -6.42 36.16
N LYS A 471 -8.34 -6.43 35.36
CA LYS A 471 -7.15 -5.58 35.52
C LYS A 471 -7.34 -4.27 34.75
N PRO A 472 -7.55 -3.13 35.42
CA PRO A 472 -7.73 -1.85 34.74
C PRO A 472 -6.55 -1.49 33.84
N GLY A 473 -6.82 -0.87 32.70
CA GLY A 473 -5.79 -0.44 31.75
C GLY A 473 -5.13 -1.57 30.94
N THR A 474 -5.62 -2.80 31.05
CA THR A 474 -5.15 -3.94 30.24
C THR A 474 -6.22 -4.37 29.25
N LEU A 475 -5.81 -5.08 28.19
CA LEU A 475 -6.71 -5.72 27.24
C LEU A 475 -6.48 -7.23 27.29
N TYR A 476 -7.57 -8.00 27.20
CA TYR A 476 -7.51 -9.45 27.05
C TYR A 476 -6.83 -9.83 25.73
N ASP A 477 -7.14 -9.11 24.64
CA ASP A 477 -6.36 -9.13 23.41
C ASP A 477 -5.53 -7.84 23.28
N PRO A 478 -4.21 -7.89 23.57
CA PRO A 478 -3.35 -6.71 23.43
C PRO A 478 -3.15 -6.27 21.97
N HIS A 479 -3.54 -7.09 20.99
CA HIS A 479 -3.34 -6.81 19.56
C HIS A 479 -4.61 -6.37 18.84
N VAL A 480 -5.76 -6.27 19.53
CA VAL A 480 -7.06 -6.00 18.89
C VAL A 480 -7.05 -4.73 18.03
N ASP A 481 -6.42 -3.65 18.49
CA ASP A 481 -6.38 -2.41 17.71
C ASP A 481 -5.54 -2.57 16.43
N ALA A 482 -4.43 -3.33 16.47
CA ALA A 482 -3.63 -3.62 15.27
C ALA A 482 -4.39 -4.49 14.26
N VAL A 483 -5.18 -5.45 14.76
CA VAL A 483 -6.05 -6.30 13.92
C VAL A 483 -7.16 -5.47 13.28
N LEU A 484 -7.80 -4.57 14.03
CA LEU A 484 -8.79 -3.64 13.50
C LEU A 484 -8.20 -2.68 12.47
N GLU A 485 -6.98 -2.18 12.68
CA GLU A 485 -6.27 -1.37 11.67
C GLU A 485 -6.01 -2.17 10.38
N ARG A 486 -5.63 -3.46 10.48
CA ARG A 486 -5.47 -4.32 9.29
C ARG A 486 -6.78 -4.51 8.54
N ALA A 487 -7.88 -4.75 9.25
CA ALA A 487 -9.21 -4.85 8.67
C ALA A 487 -9.66 -3.54 7.99
N ALA A 488 -9.42 -2.41 8.67
CA ALA A 488 -9.73 -1.08 8.16
C ALA A 488 -8.94 -0.75 6.90
N LYS A 489 -7.64 -1.09 6.86
CA LYS A 489 -6.81 -0.90 5.66
C LYS A 489 -7.35 -1.68 4.48
N LEU A 490 -7.68 -2.96 4.65
CA LEU A 490 -8.27 -3.77 3.58
C LEU A 490 -9.61 -3.17 3.11
N ALA A 491 -10.51 -2.85 4.04
CA ALA A 491 -11.80 -2.26 3.72
C ALA A 491 -11.68 -0.88 3.03
N GLY A 492 -10.67 -0.09 3.42
CA GLY A 492 -10.38 1.22 2.86
C GLY A 492 -9.78 1.15 1.46
N GLN A 493 -8.80 0.26 1.25
CA GLN A 493 -8.17 0.02 -0.06
C GLN A 493 -9.19 -0.41 -1.11
N PHE A 494 -10.17 -1.22 -0.69
CA PHE A 494 -11.30 -1.64 -1.51
C PHE A 494 -12.52 -0.73 -1.28
N GLY A 495 -12.35 0.56 -1.53
CA GLY A 495 -13.35 1.60 -1.27
C GLY A 495 -14.69 1.31 -1.94
N ASN A 496 -14.66 0.83 -3.18
CA ASN A 496 -15.84 0.47 -4.00
C ASN A 496 -16.34 -0.97 -3.81
N ALA A 497 -15.84 -1.73 -2.82
CA ALA A 497 -16.24 -3.12 -2.59
C ALA A 497 -17.17 -3.30 -1.39
N ARG A 498 -17.95 -4.38 -1.38
CA ARG A 498 -18.63 -4.88 -0.18
C ARG A 498 -17.66 -5.69 0.67
N ILE A 499 -17.79 -5.52 1.99
CA ILE A 499 -16.97 -6.24 2.96
C ILE A 499 -17.87 -7.14 3.79
N ALA A 500 -17.66 -8.45 3.73
CA ALA A 500 -18.31 -9.37 4.67
C ALA A 500 -17.42 -9.60 5.89
N ILE A 501 -18.00 -9.54 7.08
CA ILE A 501 -17.35 -9.86 8.34
C ILE A 501 -18.04 -11.10 8.91
N VAL A 502 -17.31 -12.21 8.97
CA VAL A 502 -17.87 -13.50 9.37
C VAL A 502 -17.22 -13.94 10.68
N GLY A 503 -18.03 -14.15 11.71
CA GLY A 503 -17.57 -14.58 13.02
C GLY A 503 -17.59 -16.09 13.16
N HIS A 504 -16.56 -16.63 13.83
CA HIS A 504 -16.44 -18.04 14.16
C HIS A 504 -16.19 -18.25 15.65
N THR A 505 -16.50 -19.44 16.15
CA THR A 505 -16.33 -19.87 17.55
C THR A 505 -15.65 -21.23 17.61
N ASP A 506 -15.03 -21.56 18.74
CA ASP A 506 -14.42 -22.87 18.94
C ASP A 506 -15.46 -24.00 18.96
N SER A 507 -15.06 -25.19 18.55
CA SER A 507 -15.91 -26.38 18.52
C SER A 507 -15.80 -27.26 19.78
N SER A 508 -15.07 -26.83 20.82
CA SER A 508 -14.71 -27.69 21.96
C SER A 508 -15.91 -28.13 22.82
N ARG A 509 -17.01 -27.38 22.75
CA ARG A 509 -18.26 -27.64 23.48
C ARG A 509 -19.39 -28.16 22.58
N ARG A 510 -19.08 -28.63 21.38
CA ARG A 510 -20.08 -29.19 20.45
C ARG A 510 -20.86 -30.32 21.13
N GLY A 511 -22.19 -30.26 21.04
CA GLY A 511 -23.10 -31.21 21.69
C GLY A 511 -23.39 -30.93 23.18
N ALA A 512 -22.70 -29.98 23.81
CA ALA A 512 -22.92 -29.59 25.20
C ALA A 512 -23.59 -28.21 25.37
N VAL A 513 -23.69 -27.42 24.29
CA VAL A 513 -24.27 -26.07 24.26
C VAL A 513 -25.21 -25.96 23.06
N ASP A 514 -26.27 -25.16 23.21
CA ASP A 514 -27.21 -24.85 22.12
C ASP A 514 -26.48 -24.19 20.94
N GLU A 515 -26.56 -24.81 19.76
CA GLU A 515 -25.96 -24.33 18.51
C GLU A 515 -26.43 -22.92 18.13
N LYS A 516 -27.68 -22.56 18.47
CA LYS A 516 -28.22 -21.23 18.19
C LYS A 516 -27.48 -20.15 18.95
N LEU A 517 -27.18 -20.38 20.23
CA LEU A 517 -26.43 -19.43 21.07
C LEU A 517 -25.00 -19.24 20.58
N VAL A 518 -24.41 -20.30 20.03
CA VAL A 518 -23.04 -20.28 19.48
C VAL A 518 -22.98 -19.48 18.19
N ARG A 519 -23.95 -19.70 17.29
CA ARG A 519 -24.10 -18.88 16.08
C ARG A 519 -24.36 -17.42 16.44
N GLU A 520 -25.23 -17.15 17.41
CA GLU A 520 -25.53 -15.80 17.89
C GLU A 520 -24.27 -15.11 18.44
N LEU A 521 -23.49 -15.77 19.30
CA LEU A 521 -22.23 -15.24 19.81
C LEU A 521 -21.24 -14.92 18.68
N SER A 522 -21.12 -15.81 17.70
CA SER A 522 -20.24 -15.58 16.55
C SER A 522 -20.69 -14.37 15.71
N ALA A 523 -22.01 -14.18 15.51
CA ALA A 523 -22.56 -13.02 14.83
C ALA A 523 -22.32 -11.72 15.63
N GLN A 524 -22.52 -11.75 16.95
CA GLN A 524 -22.25 -10.61 17.83
C GLN A 524 -20.78 -10.17 17.77
N ARG A 525 -19.84 -11.12 17.69
CA ARG A 525 -18.41 -10.83 17.53
C ARG A 525 -18.09 -10.15 16.21
N ALA A 526 -18.68 -10.62 15.12
CA ALA A 526 -18.53 -9.99 13.81
C ALA A 526 -19.16 -8.59 13.78
N GLU A 527 -20.32 -8.41 14.41
CA GLU A 527 -20.99 -7.11 14.56
C GLU A 527 -20.15 -6.14 15.41
N ALA A 528 -19.48 -6.62 16.46
CA ALA A 528 -18.56 -5.80 17.24
C ALA A 528 -17.39 -5.28 16.39
N VAL A 529 -16.81 -6.12 15.52
CA VAL A 529 -15.77 -5.70 14.56
C VAL A 529 -16.31 -4.68 13.58
N ARG A 530 -17.48 -4.92 12.96
CA ARG A 530 -18.16 -3.95 12.08
C ARG A 530 -18.30 -2.59 12.76
N ASN A 531 -18.87 -2.57 13.95
CA ASN A 531 -19.13 -1.33 14.69
C ASN A 531 -17.83 -0.62 15.06
N ALA A 532 -16.79 -1.35 15.43
CA ALA A 532 -15.48 -0.76 15.68
C ALA A 532 -14.89 -0.11 14.41
N LEU A 533 -15.03 -0.74 13.24
CA LEU A 533 -14.56 -0.20 11.97
C LEU A 533 -15.35 1.05 11.54
N VAL A 534 -16.68 0.98 11.58
CA VAL A 534 -17.58 2.10 11.24
C VAL A 534 -17.30 3.30 12.15
N ASN A 535 -17.26 3.09 13.46
CA ASN A 535 -17.15 4.19 14.42
C ASN A 535 -15.75 4.82 14.42
N LYS A 536 -14.68 4.02 14.28
CA LYS A 536 -13.31 4.54 14.36
C LYS A 536 -12.84 5.18 13.04
N PHE A 537 -13.20 4.59 11.90
CA PHE A 537 -12.70 5.01 10.58
C PHE A 537 -13.75 5.68 9.71
N ASN A 538 -14.95 5.93 10.25
CA ASN A 538 -16.06 6.60 9.57
C ASN A 538 -16.50 5.91 8.26
N PHE A 539 -16.43 4.58 8.21
CA PHE A 539 -16.90 3.84 7.05
C PHE A 539 -18.42 3.89 6.94
N PRO A 540 -18.99 3.87 5.72
CA PRO A 540 -20.43 3.70 5.52
C PRO A 540 -20.92 2.39 6.15
N GLY A 541 -21.92 2.44 7.03
CA GLY A 541 -22.40 1.27 7.75
C GLY A 541 -22.92 0.15 6.84
N ASN A 542 -23.48 0.52 5.68
CA ASN A 542 -23.96 -0.43 4.66
C ASN A 542 -22.81 -1.07 3.85
N LYS A 543 -21.58 -0.55 3.91
CA LYS A 543 -20.42 -1.21 3.26
C LYS A 543 -20.20 -2.63 3.76
N PHE A 544 -20.57 -2.88 5.02
CA PHE A 544 -20.37 -4.14 5.71
C PHE A 544 -21.64 -4.98 5.76
N VAL A 545 -21.49 -6.28 5.52
CA VAL A 545 -22.47 -7.32 5.87
C VAL A 545 -21.86 -8.25 6.90
N VAL A 546 -22.67 -8.77 7.82
CA VAL A 546 -22.21 -9.57 8.96
C VAL A 546 -22.91 -10.93 8.96
N GLU A 547 -22.18 -11.97 9.37
CA GLU A 547 -22.69 -13.33 9.51
C GLU A 547 -22.00 -14.05 10.68
N GLY A 548 -22.72 -14.96 11.34
CA GLY A 548 -22.17 -15.86 12.36
C GLY A 548 -22.22 -17.32 11.92
N LYS A 549 -21.06 -17.97 11.80
CA LYS A 549 -20.95 -19.39 11.41
C LYS A 549 -20.80 -20.35 12.58
N GLY A 550 -20.80 -19.84 13.82
CA GLY A 550 -20.57 -20.66 15.00
C GLY A 550 -19.31 -21.50 14.84
N TRP A 551 -19.43 -22.80 15.10
CA TRP A 551 -18.35 -23.78 14.95
C TRP A 551 -18.45 -24.63 13.67
N ASP A 552 -19.33 -24.27 12.73
CA ASP A 552 -19.67 -25.14 11.59
C ASP A 552 -18.57 -25.20 10.55
N VAL A 553 -17.84 -24.09 10.39
CA VAL A 553 -16.73 -23.96 9.46
C VAL A 553 -15.43 -23.98 10.26
N PRO A 554 -14.63 -25.07 10.20
CA PRO A 554 -13.31 -25.10 10.84
C PRO A 554 -12.33 -24.11 10.19
N ALA A 555 -11.27 -23.75 10.90
CA ALA A 555 -10.16 -22.94 10.35
C ALA A 555 -9.24 -23.81 9.48
N ASP A 556 -8.94 -25.01 9.98
CA ASP A 556 -8.21 -26.07 9.30
C ASP A 556 -8.69 -27.40 9.89
N SER A 557 -9.29 -28.27 9.08
CA SER A 557 -9.84 -29.54 9.57
C SER A 557 -8.76 -30.51 10.04
N ASP A 558 -7.53 -30.33 9.53
CA ASP A 558 -6.43 -31.28 9.72
C ASP A 558 -5.50 -30.83 10.86
N ASP A 559 -5.78 -29.66 11.45
CA ASP A 559 -4.98 -29.06 12.51
C ASP A 559 -5.48 -29.44 13.92
N PRO A 560 -4.65 -30.01 14.80
CA PRO A 560 -5.05 -30.37 16.16
C PRO A 560 -5.47 -29.16 17.02
N ASP A 561 -4.94 -27.97 16.72
CA ASP A 561 -5.26 -26.70 17.38
C ASP A 561 -6.40 -25.95 16.68
N ASN A 562 -7.12 -26.59 15.74
CA ASN A 562 -8.23 -25.97 15.01
C ASN A 562 -9.25 -25.30 15.93
N HIS A 563 -9.59 -25.92 17.06
CA HIS A 563 -10.53 -25.35 18.02
C HIS A 563 -10.10 -23.95 18.50
N PHE A 564 -8.80 -23.73 18.74
CA PHE A 564 -8.24 -22.42 19.08
C PHE A 564 -8.29 -21.48 17.86
N LYS A 565 -7.83 -21.96 16.70
CA LYS A 565 -7.77 -21.20 15.44
C LYS A 565 -9.14 -20.81 14.91
N ASN A 566 -10.20 -21.54 15.28
CA ASN A 566 -11.58 -21.27 14.90
C ASN A 566 -12.18 -20.09 15.64
N ARG A 567 -11.51 -19.55 16.67
CA ARG A 567 -11.87 -18.27 17.28
C ARG A 567 -11.30 -17.13 16.44
N ARG A 568 -11.87 -16.95 15.25
CA ARG A 568 -11.46 -15.96 14.27
C ARG A 568 -12.63 -15.13 13.78
N VAL A 569 -12.28 -14.02 13.14
CA VAL A 569 -13.17 -13.25 12.29
C VAL A 569 -12.58 -13.25 10.90
N GLU A 570 -13.36 -13.61 9.89
CA GLU A 570 -12.95 -13.49 8.49
C GLU A 570 -13.46 -12.17 7.92
N VAL A 571 -12.61 -11.50 7.16
CA VAL A 571 -12.96 -10.29 6.41
C VAL A 571 -12.78 -10.59 4.93
N SER A 572 -13.88 -10.63 4.20
CA SER A 572 -13.91 -10.98 2.78
C SER A 572 -14.35 -9.80 1.94
N VAL A 573 -13.65 -9.59 0.83
CA VAL A 573 -13.92 -8.53 -0.14
C VAL A 573 -14.71 -9.11 -1.31
N TYR A 574 -15.82 -8.47 -1.63
CA TYR A 574 -16.70 -8.81 -2.75
C TYR A 574 -16.85 -7.62 -3.67
N GLN A 575 -16.93 -7.89 -4.98
CA GLN A 575 -17.29 -6.88 -5.97
C GLN A 575 -18.62 -6.23 -5.59
N LEU A 576 -18.77 -4.93 -5.89
CA LEU A 576 -20.09 -4.32 -5.85
C LEU A 576 -20.93 -4.98 -6.95
N GLU A 577 -22.12 -5.47 -6.61
CA GLU A 577 -23.07 -5.88 -7.66
C GLU A 577 -23.33 -4.67 -8.57
N ALA A 578 -23.30 -4.88 -9.89
CA ALA A 578 -23.84 -3.89 -10.81
C ALA A 578 -25.33 -3.72 -10.50
N GLU A 579 -25.74 -2.49 -10.15
CA GLU A 579 -27.15 -2.16 -9.90
C GLU A 579 -28.03 -2.34 -11.13
#